data_AF-A0A6A7VYQ9-F1
#
_entry.id   AF-A0A6A7VYQ9-F1
#
_cell.length_a   1.000
_cell.length_b   1.000
_cell.length_c   1.000
_cell.angle_alpha   90.00
_cell.angle_beta   90.00
_cell.angle_gamma   90.00
#
_symmetry.space_group_name_H-M   'P 1'
#
loop_
_entity.id
_entity.type
_entity.pdbx_description
1 polymer ?
#
loop_
_entity_poly.entity_id
_entity_poly.type
_entity_poly.pdbx_seq_one_letter_code
_entity_poly.pdbx_strand_id
1 'polypeptide(L)'
;MTSLSGQFLQVEKKIRQMAVAKMQQKMDHAAEMTMKAADKSRNYDDVTGNLYKSTAIGTYYNGSLKSIHYAPGPEPTRVTLAAGERYNLDKYYRSSFSFKDSGRRPYKGEYGEGGEYGPNAAWDELVSREHNKGKYDSTWQMLLVAGVDYAKFVEVKRGHDVITSLREYLVRYFRSM
;
A
#
# COMPACT_ATOMS: atom_id res chain seq x y z
N MET A 1 47.03 10.28 15.72
CA MET A 1 46.68 8.93 15.21
C MET A 1 45.53 8.40 16.04
N THR A 2 44.43 7.98 15.42
CA THR A 2 43.32 7.30 16.12
C THR A 2 43.83 5.99 16.70
N SER A 3 43.53 5.73 17.97
CA SER A 3 43.87 4.46 18.63
C SER A 3 43.31 3.26 17.85
N LEU A 4 43.92 2.08 18.03
CA LEU A 4 43.44 0.83 17.43
C LEU A 4 41.94 0.61 17.73
N SER A 5 41.51 0.91 18.95
CA SER A 5 40.10 0.87 19.37
C SER A 5 39.21 1.85 18.59
N GLY A 6 39.68 3.07 18.32
CA GLY A 6 38.98 4.05 17.50
C GLY A 6 38.85 3.60 16.03
N GLN A 7 39.86 2.90 15.50
CA GLN A 7 39.82 2.32 14.16
C GLN A 7 38.80 1.16 14.08
N PHE A 8 38.75 0.28 15.09
CA PHE A 8 37.75 -0.79 15.16
C PHE A 8 36.31 -0.25 15.22
N LEU A 9 36.05 0.78 16.04
CA LEU A 9 34.73 1.42 16.11
C LEU A 9 34.29 2.01 14.76
N GLN A 10 35.23 2.58 13.99
CA GLN A 10 34.94 3.10 12.66
C GLN A 10 34.60 1.98 11.66
N VAL A 11 35.32 0.86 11.72
CA VAL A 11 35.06 -0.32 10.88
C VAL A 11 33.68 -0.91 11.22
N GLU A 12 33.37 -1.06 12.51
CA GLU A 12 32.07 -1.57 12.96
C GLU A 12 30.92 -0.67 12.47
N LYS A 13 31.06 0.66 12.63
CA LYS A 13 30.06 1.62 12.15
C LYS A 13 29.85 1.49 10.64
N LYS A 14 30.92 1.37 9.86
CA LYS A 14 30.85 1.17 8.40
C LYS A 14 30.12 -0.13 8.05
N ILE A 15 30.46 -1.24 8.72
CA ILE A 15 29.79 -2.54 8.50
C ILE A 15 28.29 -2.42 8.80
N ARG A 16 27.91 -1.79 9.92
CA ARG A 16 26.49 -1.56 10.27
C ARG A 16 25.77 -0.73 9.20
N GLN A 17 26.38 0.35 8.72
CA GLN A 17 25.80 1.18 7.66
C GLN A 17 25.61 0.39 6.35
N MET A 18 26.61 -0.41 5.95
CA MET A 18 26.52 -1.26 4.77
C MET A 18 25.43 -2.33 4.92
N ALA A 19 25.31 -2.94 6.10
CA ALA A 19 24.28 -3.93 6.38
C ALA A 19 22.88 -3.33 6.29
N VAL A 20 22.68 -2.13 6.86
CA VAL A 20 21.41 -1.40 6.78
C VAL A 20 21.06 -1.06 5.34
N ALA A 21 22.00 -0.54 4.56
CA ALA A 21 21.77 -0.21 3.15
C ALA A 21 21.40 -1.44 2.31
N LYS A 22 22.13 -2.56 2.48
CA LYS A 22 21.83 -3.82 1.77
C LYS A 22 20.48 -4.41 2.18
N MET A 23 20.12 -4.32 3.46
CA MET A 23 18.84 -4.81 3.93
C MET A 23 17.70 -3.94 3.39
N GLN A 24 17.86 -2.61 3.40
CA GLN A 24 16.88 -1.71 2.80
C GLN A 24 16.60 -2.06 1.32
N GLN A 25 17.64 -2.32 0.53
CA GLN A 25 17.48 -2.76 -0.86
C GLN A 25 16.66 -4.05 -0.99
N LYS A 26 16.89 -5.02 -0.08
CA LYS A 26 16.11 -6.28 -0.06
C LYS A 26 14.66 -6.04 0.34
N MET A 27 14.42 -5.15 1.32
CA MET A 27 13.08 -4.77 1.77
C MET A 27 12.31 -4.05 0.65
N ASP A 28 12.97 -3.13 -0.05
CA ASP A 28 12.37 -2.42 -1.18
C ASP A 28 12.03 -3.38 -2.33
N HIS A 29 12.92 -4.31 -2.64
CA HIS A 29 12.63 -5.33 -3.65
C HIS A 29 11.45 -6.23 -3.24
N ALA A 30 11.39 -6.65 -1.98
CA ALA A 30 10.27 -7.45 -1.47
C ALA A 30 8.94 -6.66 -1.50
N ALA A 31 8.97 -5.38 -1.17
CA ALA A 31 7.81 -4.49 -1.25
C ALA A 31 7.31 -4.36 -2.69
N GLU A 32 8.22 -4.10 -3.64
CA GLU A 32 7.90 -4.02 -5.06
C GLU A 32 7.28 -5.32 -5.59
N MET A 33 7.87 -6.47 -5.26
CA MET A 33 7.36 -7.78 -5.67
C MET A 33 5.98 -8.08 -5.06
N THR A 34 5.76 -7.67 -3.81
CA THR A 34 4.46 -7.79 -3.17
C THR A 34 3.41 -6.93 -3.86
N MET A 35 3.73 -5.68 -4.21
CA MET A 35 2.79 -4.81 -4.93
C MET A 35 2.48 -5.33 -6.33
N LYS A 36 3.45 -5.90 -7.04
CA LYS A 36 3.24 -6.60 -8.31
C LYS A 36 2.33 -7.82 -8.16
N ALA A 37 2.47 -8.57 -7.07
CA ALA A 37 1.59 -9.71 -6.79
C ALA A 37 0.16 -9.24 -6.45
N ALA A 38 0.02 -8.20 -5.63
CA ALA A 38 -1.27 -7.60 -5.29
C ALA A 38 -2.01 -7.13 -6.55
N ASP A 39 -1.30 -6.45 -7.47
CA ASP A 39 -1.84 -6.02 -8.76
C ASP A 39 -2.40 -7.19 -9.59
N LYS A 40 -1.64 -8.29 -9.70
CA LYS A 40 -2.06 -9.49 -10.44
C LYS A 40 -3.24 -10.22 -9.79
N SER A 41 -3.34 -10.19 -8.47
CA SER A 41 -4.37 -10.90 -7.71
C SER A 41 -5.71 -10.15 -7.64
N ARG A 42 -5.74 -8.90 -8.14
CA ARG A 42 -6.92 -8.03 -8.07
C ARG A 42 -8.09 -8.63 -8.86
N ASN A 43 -9.25 -8.73 -8.22
CA ASN A 43 -10.47 -9.28 -8.81
C ASN A 43 -11.67 -8.30 -8.77
N TYR A 44 -11.41 -7.00 -8.67
CA TYR A 44 -12.45 -5.97 -8.63
C TYR A 44 -12.24 -4.89 -9.69
N ASP A 45 -13.35 -4.36 -10.21
CA ASP A 45 -13.38 -3.16 -11.02
C ASP A 45 -13.40 -1.93 -10.09
N ASP A 46 -12.41 -1.06 -10.24
CA ASP A 46 -12.31 0.18 -9.45
C ASP A 46 -12.96 1.31 -10.25
N VAL A 47 -13.88 2.05 -9.63
CA VAL A 47 -14.62 3.13 -10.29
C VAL A 47 -13.70 4.31 -10.61
N THR A 48 -12.99 4.83 -9.60
CA THR A 48 -12.13 6.02 -9.72
C THR A 48 -10.64 5.69 -9.67
N GLY A 49 -10.27 4.49 -9.22
CA GLY A 49 -8.88 4.08 -9.00
C GLY A 49 -8.37 4.33 -7.59
N ASN A 50 -9.17 4.95 -6.71
CA ASN A 50 -8.69 5.35 -5.38
C ASN A 50 -8.51 4.17 -4.45
N LEU A 51 -9.37 3.15 -4.49
CA LEU A 51 -9.20 1.98 -3.63
C LEU A 51 -7.89 1.27 -3.97
N TYR A 52 -7.68 1.01 -5.26
CA TYR A 52 -6.45 0.38 -5.73
C TYR A 52 -5.21 1.22 -5.43
N LYS A 53 -5.24 2.52 -5.74
CA LYS A 53 -4.11 3.43 -5.49
C LYS A 53 -3.91 3.79 -4.02
N SER A 54 -4.84 3.44 -3.15
CA SER A 54 -4.67 3.50 -1.70
C SER A 54 -3.96 2.27 -1.11
N THR A 55 -3.66 1.27 -1.95
CA THR A 55 -2.85 0.11 -1.53
C THR A 55 -1.37 0.47 -1.63
N ALA A 56 -0.64 0.37 -0.52
CA ALA A 56 0.79 0.65 -0.49
C ALA A 56 1.50 -0.13 0.62
N ILE A 57 2.81 -0.34 0.43
CA ILE A 57 3.68 -0.97 1.42
C ILE A 57 4.72 0.02 1.93
N GLY A 58 4.76 0.22 3.23
CA GLY A 58 5.84 0.92 3.91
C GLY A 58 6.92 -0.06 4.38
N THR A 59 8.19 0.27 4.16
CA THR A 59 9.31 -0.41 4.81
C THR A 59 9.79 0.40 6.01
N TYR A 60 10.09 -0.26 7.13
CA TYR A 60 10.50 0.39 8.36
C TYR A 60 11.80 -0.20 8.88
N TYR A 61 12.64 0.67 9.45
CA TYR A 61 13.85 0.31 10.18
C TYR A 61 13.84 0.99 11.55
N ASN A 62 13.89 0.20 12.62
CA ASN A 62 13.78 0.64 14.02
C ASN A 62 12.52 1.48 14.30
N GLY A 63 11.42 1.17 13.61
CA GLY A 63 10.15 1.87 13.72
C GLY A 63 10.04 3.16 12.91
N SER A 64 11.11 3.63 12.24
CA SER A 64 11.01 4.75 11.30
C SER A 64 10.71 4.26 9.90
N LEU A 65 9.80 4.91 9.21
CA LEU A 65 9.48 4.66 7.82
C LEU A 65 10.70 5.02 6.95
N LYS A 66 11.02 4.16 5.99
CA LYS A 66 12.17 4.31 5.09
C LYS A 66 11.76 4.50 3.64
N SER A 67 10.74 3.79 3.20
CA SER A 67 10.22 3.90 1.84
C SER A 67 8.75 3.53 1.80
N ILE A 68 8.04 4.04 0.80
CA ILE A 68 6.66 3.67 0.46
C ILE A 68 6.63 3.18 -0.99
N HIS A 69 5.99 2.03 -1.19
CA HIS A 69 5.78 1.41 -2.49
C HIS A 69 4.29 1.37 -2.79
N TYR A 70 3.84 2.20 -3.71
CA TYR A 70 2.42 2.29 -4.09
C TYR A 70 2.05 1.24 -5.14
N ALA A 71 0.74 1.01 -5.28
CA ALA A 71 0.21 0.15 -6.33
C ALA A 71 0.60 0.71 -7.73
N PRO A 72 1.11 -0.15 -8.63
CA PRO A 72 1.64 0.29 -9.93
C PRO A 72 0.53 0.77 -10.86
N GLY A 73 0.84 1.57 -11.89
CA GLY A 73 -0.07 2.04 -12.95
C GLY A 73 -0.75 3.39 -12.67
N PRO A 74 -1.71 3.83 -13.52
CA PRO A 74 -2.12 5.24 -13.62
C PRO A 74 -2.63 5.86 -12.32
N GLU A 75 -2.56 7.18 -12.20
CA GLU A 75 -3.19 7.88 -11.08
C GLU A 75 -4.72 7.77 -11.12
N PRO A 76 -5.41 7.87 -9.98
CA PRO A 76 -6.87 7.89 -9.93
C PRO A 76 -7.44 8.90 -10.93
N THR A 77 -8.54 8.55 -11.59
CA THR A 77 -9.17 9.45 -12.56
C THR A 77 -9.76 10.71 -11.91
N ARG A 78 -10.04 10.62 -10.61
CA ARG A 78 -10.50 11.70 -9.73
C ARG A 78 -10.45 11.22 -8.27
N VAL A 79 -10.74 12.10 -7.32
CA VAL A 79 -11.01 11.76 -5.92
C VAL A 79 -12.25 10.85 -5.76
N THR A 80 -12.40 10.21 -4.60
CA THR A 80 -13.54 9.32 -4.30
C THR A 80 -14.86 10.06 -4.45
N LEU A 81 -15.90 9.30 -4.81
CA LEU A 81 -17.25 9.84 -4.96
C LEU A 81 -17.94 9.95 -3.61
N ALA A 82 -18.69 11.03 -3.42
CA ALA A 82 -19.62 11.15 -2.30
C ALA A 82 -20.85 10.28 -2.51
N ALA A 83 -21.54 9.93 -1.42
CA ALA A 83 -22.88 9.36 -1.48
C ALA A 83 -23.80 10.28 -2.30
N GLY A 84 -24.45 9.74 -3.32
CA GLY A 84 -25.30 10.53 -4.21
C GLY A 84 -24.60 11.08 -5.46
N GLU A 85 -23.27 11.13 -5.48
CA GLU A 85 -22.52 11.69 -6.58
C GLU A 85 -22.42 10.71 -7.76
N ARG A 86 -22.66 11.19 -8.98
CA ARG A 86 -22.49 10.38 -10.18
C ARG A 86 -21.06 10.48 -10.70
N TYR A 87 -20.49 9.33 -11.04
CA TYR A 87 -19.27 9.28 -11.81
C TYR A 87 -19.51 9.92 -13.18
N ASN A 88 -18.65 10.86 -13.56
CA ASN A 88 -18.85 11.76 -14.68
C ASN A 88 -17.96 11.44 -15.90
N LEU A 89 -17.23 10.32 -15.85
CA LEU A 89 -16.37 9.87 -16.96
C LEU A 89 -16.95 8.64 -17.65
N ASP A 90 -16.61 8.50 -18.92
CA ASP A 90 -17.16 7.47 -19.80
C ASP A 90 -16.70 6.04 -19.42
N LYS A 91 -15.56 5.90 -18.73
CA LYS A 91 -14.99 4.60 -18.36
C LYS A 91 -14.52 4.59 -16.91
N TYR A 92 -14.74 3.46 -16.22
CA TYR A 92 -14.12 3.22 -14.92
C TYR A 92 -12.61 3.08 -15.04
N TYR A 93 -11.92 3.26 -13.92
CA TYR A 93 -10.47 3.18 -13.85
C TYR A 93 -9.95 1.82 -14.35
N ARG A 94 -9.09 1.87 -15.37
CA ARG A 94 -8.52 0.71 -16.09
C ARG A 94 -9.54 -0.26 -16.69
N SER A 95 -10.82 0.11 -16.77
CA SER A 95 -11.81 -0.74 -17.38
C SER A 95 -11.83 -0.53 -18.89
N SER A 96 -11.95 -1.62 -19.65
CA SER A 96 -12.25 -1.56 -21.08
C SER A 96 -13.71 -1.17 -21.34
N PHE A 97 -14.57 -1.29 -20.33
CA PHE A 97 -15.99 -0.98 -20.39
C PHE A 97 -16.27 0.53 -20.41
N SER A 98 -17.29 0.92 -21.18
CA SER A 98 -17.73 2.30 -21.40
C SER A 98 -19.24 2.46 -21.18
N PHE A 99 -19.65 3.47 -20.39
CA PHE A 99 -21.07 3.81 -20.20
C PHE A 99 -21.71 4.28 -21.49
N LYS A 100 -20.94 5.01 -22.30
CA LYS A 100 -21.40 5.58 -23.57
C LYS A 100 -21.77 4.50 -24.57
N ASP A 101 -20.96 3.44 -24.65
CA ASP A 101 -21.13 2.37 -25.63
C ASP A 101 -22.13 1.30 -25.16
N SER A 102 -22.33 1.16 -23.85
CA SER A 102 -23.21 0.14 -23.25
C SER A 102 -24.63 0.63 -22.97
N GLY A 103 -24.89 1.94 -23.02
CA GLY A 103 -26.16 2.54 -22.61
C GLY A 103 -26.45 2.44 -21.10
N ARG A 104 -25.50 1.91 -20.31
CA ARG A 104 -25.64 1.82 -18.85
C ARG A 104 -25.38 3.18 -18.22
N ARG A 105 -26.10 3.47 -17.14
CA ARG A 105 -25.88 4.70 -16.36
C ARG A 105 -24.53 4.61 -15.62
N PRO A 106 -23.78 5.71 -15.52
CA PRO A 106 -22.58 5.75 -14.69
C PRO A 106 -22.85 5.38 -13.24
N TYR A 107 -21.85 4.81 -12.56
CA TYR A 107 -21.92 4.55 -11.12
C TYR A 107 -22.34 5.81 -10.35
N LYS A 108 -23.13 5.60 -9.31
CA LYS A 108 -23.49 6.64 -8.34
C LYS A 108 -22.95 6.19 -7.00
N GLY A 109 -22.14 7.03 -6.35
CA GLY A 109 -21.61 6.78 -5.02
C GLY A 109 -22.74 6.43 -4.06
N GLU A 110 -22.57 5.37 -3.30
CA GLU A 110 -23.57 4.89 -2.35
C GLU A 110 -23.30 5.38 -0.92
N TYR A 111 -22.03 5.63 -0.58
CA TYR A 111 -21.57 5.93 0.79
C TYR A 111 -20.42 6.93 0.79
N GLY A 112 -20.10 7.48 1.97
CA GLY A 112 -18.95 8.35 2.20
C GLY A 112 -19.16 9.81 1.80
N GLU A 113 -18.29 10.68 2.29
CA GLU A 113 -18.28 12.11 1.97
C GLU A 113 -17.60 12.40 0.61
N GLY A 114 -16.88 11.42 0.07
CA GLY A 114 -16.08 11.59 -1.14
C GLY A 114 -14.84 12.46 -0.89
N GLY A 115 -14.18 12.87 -1.97
CA GLY A 115 -13.06 13.83 -1.89
C GLY A 115 -11.71 13.24 -1.47
N GLU A 116 -11.63 11.95 -1.14
CA GLU A 116 -10.38 11.31 -0.77
C GLU A 116 -9.52 11.00 -1.99
N TYR A 117 -8.22 11.21 -1.86
CA TYR A 117 -7.21 10.78 -2.82
C TYR A 117 -6.48 9.56 -2.28
N GLY A 118 -6.65 8.41 -2.96
CA GLY A 118 -6.16 7.11 -2.46
C GLY A 118 -4.69 7.10 -2.04
N PRO A 119 -3.75 7.61 -2.87
CA PRO A 119 -2.34 7.68 -2.49
C PRO A 119 -2.07 8.44 -1.20
N ASN A 120 -2.79 9.55 -0.95
CA ASN A 120 -2.63 10.32 0.28
C ASN A 120 -3.12 9.52 1.49
N ALA A 121 -4.27 8.86 1.38
CA ALA A 121 -4.79 8.01 2.46
C ALA A 121 -3.83 6.85 2.82
N ALA A 122 -3.17 6.26 1.81
CA ALA A 122 -2.14 5.24 2.04
C ALA A 122 -0.91 5.81 2.74
N TRP A 123 -0.47 7.00 2.33
CA TRP A 123 0.63 7.72 2.95
C TRP A 123 0.32 8.04 4.41
N ASP A 124 -0.85 8.60 4.71
CA ASP A 124 -1.30 8.94 6.06
C ASP A 124 -1.31 7.69 6.97
N GLU A 125 -1.87 6.57 6.51
CA GLU A 125 -1.89 5.31 7.25
C GLU A 125 -0.48 4.78 7.51
N LEU A 126 0.45 4.85 6.55
CA LEU A 126 1.83 4.38 6.76
C LEU A 126 2.64 5.31 7.68
N VAL A 127 2.48 6.62 7.55
CA VAL A 127 3.18 7.60 8.39
C VAL A 127 2.67 7.55 9.82
N SER A 128 1.36 7.39 10.04
CA SER A 128 0.79 7.26 11.40
C SER A 128 1.31 6.06 12.19
N ARG A 129 1.97 5.12 11.52
CA ARG A 129 2.54 3.90 12.09
C ARG A 129 4.01 4.05 12.45
N GLU A 130 4.64 5.18 12.13
CA GLU A 130 5.98 5.47 12.62
C GLU A 130 6.04 5.41 14.14
N HIS A 131 7.10 4.81 14.65
CA HIS A 131 7.38 4.62 16.06
C HIS A 131 6.30 3.89 16.85
N ASN A 132 5.31 3.28 16.18
CA ASN A 132 4.26 2.45 16.76
C ASN A 132 4.84 1.05 17.09
N LYS A 133 5.91 1.06 17.90
CA LYS A 133 6.72 -0.10 18.32
C LYS A 133 5.95 -1.10 19.20
N GLY A 134 4.74 -0.73 19.65
CA GLY A 134 4.00 -1.47 20.68
C GLY A 134 3.46 -2.83 20.25
N LYS A 135 3.45 -3.18 18.96
CA LYS A 135 2.84 -4.44 18.49
C LYS A 135 3.83 -5.44 17.87
N TYR A 136 5.01 -4.99 17.45
CA TYR A 136 6.01 -5.82 16.78
C TYR A 136 7.41 -5.26 17.08
N ASP A 137 8.19 -5.97 17.89
CA ASP A 137 9.52 -5.52 18.37
C ASP A 137 10.63 -5.87 17.36
N SER A 138 10.39 -5.62 16.06
CA SER A 138 11.29 -6.05 14.98
C SER A 138 12.09 -4.88 14.42
N THR A 139 13.40 -5.07 14.28
CA THR A 139 14.33 -4.10 13.68
C THR A 139 13.94 -3.71 12.25
N TRP A 140 13.39 -4.64 11.47
CA TRP A 140 12.95 -4.45 10.09
C TRP A 140 11.50 -4.92 9.94
N GLN A 141 10.68 -4.11 9.29
CA GLN A 141 9.25 -4.39 9.12
C GLN A 141 8.75 -3.94 7.76
N MET A 142 7.76 -4.65 7.24
CA MET A 142 6.95 -4.22 6.12
C MET A 142 5.51 -4.16 6.58
N LEU A 143 4.84 -3.04 6.30
CA LEU A 143 3.41 -2.89 6.56
C LEU A 143 2.71 -2.62 5.24
N LEU A 144 1.70 -3.44 4.95
CA LEU A 144 0.81 -3.25 3.84
C LEU A 144 -0.49 -2.61 4.33
N VAL A 145 -0.95 -1.57 3.64
CA VAL A 145 -2.18 -0.85 3.96
C VAL A 145 -3.08 -0.74 2.73
N ALA A 146 -4.37 -0.53 2.98
CA ALA A 146 -5.33 0.00 2.02
C ALA A 146 -6.02 1.20 2.69
N GLY A 147 -5.65 2.42 2.28
CA GLY A 147 -5.97 3.63 3.02
C GLY A 147 -7.41 4.16 2.87
N VAL A 148 -8.13 3.76 1.82
CA VAL A 148 -9.47 4.30 1.52
C VAL A 148 -10.57 3.49 2.20
N ASP A 149 -11.57 4.19 2.74
CA ASP A 149 -12.61 3.69 3.65
C ASP A 149 -13.57 2.63 3.03
N TYR A 150 -13.60 2.51 1.69
CA TYR A 150 -14.36 1.46 1.00
C TYR A 150 -13.94 0.05 1.44
N ALA A 151 -12.66 -0.17 1.80
CA ALA A 151 -12.17 -1.45 2.30
C ALA A 151 -12.77 -1.79 3.69
N LYS A 152 -12.78 -0.81 4.61
CA LYS A 152 -13.37 -0.95 5.96
C LYS A 152 -14.88 -1.20 5.87
N PHE A 153 -15.57 -0.53 4.94
CA PHE A 153 -16.98 -0.81 4.67
C PHE A 153 -17.23 -2.24 4.17
N VAL A 154 -16.43 -2.74 3.22
CA VAL A 154 -16.57 -4.13 2.69
C VAL A 154 -16.30 -5.17 3.77
N GLU A 155 -15.27 -4.95 4.61
CA GLU A 155 -14.96 -5.79 5.77
C GLU A 155 -16.13 -5.86 6.75
N VAL A 156 -16.71 -4.71 7.11
CA VAL A 156 -17.83 -4.62 8.07
C VAL A 156 -19.14 -5.20 7.52
N LYS A 157 -19.47 -4.95 6.25
CA LYS A 157 -20.78 -5.33 5.68
C LYS A 157 -20.83 -6.73 5.09
N ARG A 158 -19.73 -7.24 4.55
CA ARG A 158 -19.72 -8.55 3.88
C ARG A 158 -18.97 -9.63 4.66
N GLY A 159 -18.38 -9.31 5.82
CA GLY A 159 -17.59 -10.27 6.61
C GLY A 159 -16.38 -10.80 5.85
N HIS A 160 -15.94 -10.10 4.81
CA HIS A 160 -14.75 -10.44 4.02
C HIS A 160 -13.57 -9.65 4.57
N ASP A 161 -12.64 -10.33 5.21
CA ASP A 161 -11.38 -9.73 5.64
C ASP A 161 -10.43 -9.59 4.44
N VAL A 162 -10.50 -8.43 3.78
CA VAL A 162 -9.75 -8.12 2.55
C VAL A 162 -8.25 -8.14 2.86
N ILE A 163 -7.85 -7.65 4.03
CA ILE A 163 -6.45 -7.62 4.49
C ILE A 163 -5.94 -9.05 4.82
N THR A 164 -6.75 -9.91 5.44
CA THR A 164 -6.33 -11.28 5.77
C THR A 164 -6.12 -12.16 4.55
N SER A 165 -6.93 -12.02 3.49
CA SER A 165 -6.72 -12.75 2.23
C SER A 165 -5.36 -12.44 1.59
N LEU A 166 -4.89 -11.19 1.68
CA LEU A 166 -3.60 -10.79 1.16
C LEU A 166 -2.44 -11.20 2.08
N ARG A 167 -2.66 -11.19 3.40
CA ARG A 167 -1.73 -11.72 4.40
C ARG A 167 -1.48 -13.22 4.19
N GLU A 168 -2.52 -14.00 3.95
CA GLU A 168 -2.40 -15.45 3.69
C GLU A 168 -1.61 -15.73 2.40
N TYR A 169 -1.83 -14.92 1.36
CA TYR A 169 -1.07 -15.02 0.11
C TYR A 169 0.42 -14.71 0.32
N LEU A 170 0.73 -13.65 1.07
CA LEU A 170 2.11 -13.29 1.44
C LEU A 170 2.81 -14.39 2.24
N VAL A 171 2.15 -14.95 3.26
CA VAL A 171 2.68 -16.07 4.03
C VAL A 171 2.96 -17.28 3.13
N ARG A 172 2.09 -17.55 2.15
CA ARG A 172 2.27 -18.65 1.20
C ARG A 172 3.47 -18.42 0.27
N TYR A 173 3.63 -17.19 -0.24
CA TYR A 173 4.76 -16.81 -1.10
C TYR A 173 6.11 -16.98 -0.39
N PHE A 174 6.23 -16.53 0.86
CA PHE A 174 7.46 -16.66 1.65
C PHE A 174 7.74 -18.10 2.14
N ARG A 175 6.75 -18.99 2.14
CA ARG A 175 6.94 -20.43 2.43
C ARG A 175 7.39 -21.25 1.23
N SER A 176 7.18 -20.74 0.01
CA SER A 176 7.53 -21.41 -1.24
C SER A 176 8.88 -20.99 -1.84
N MET A 177 9.58 -20.06 -1.18
CA MET A 177 11.02 -19.81 -1.38
C MET A 177 11.82 -20.63 -0.37
#